data_AF-A0A8T3VM74-F1
#
_entry.id   AF-A0A8T3VM74-F1
#
_cell.length_a   1.000
_cell.length_b   1.000
_cell.length_c   1.000
_cell.angle_alpha   90.00
_cell.angle_beta   90.00
_cell.angle_gamma   90.00
#
_symmetry.space_group_name_H-M   'P 1'
#
loop_
_entity.id
_entity.type
_entity.pdbx_description
1 polymer ?
#
loop_
_entity_poly.entity_id
_entity_poly.type
_entity_poly.pdbx_seq_one_letter_code
_entity_poly.pdbx_strand_id
1 'polypeptide(L)' 'MQKDAHSQAVVTGHVWAQILVNGVWYSADATSVRNKLGNIQNWNTNSYSNLNNYVAVPF' A
#
# COMPACT_ATOMS: atom_id res chain seq x y z
N MET A 1 0.56 15.28 37.61
CA MET A 1 1.43 14.81 36.51
C MET A 1 0.57 13.96 35.57
N GLN A 2 -0.15 14.60 34.66
CA GLN A 2 -0.78 13.91 33.52
C GLN A 2 0.11 14.21 32.33
N LYS A 3 0.75 13.17 31.80
CA LYS A 3 1.46 13.26 30.52
C LYS A 3 0.43 12.93 29.47
N ASP A 4 -0.11 13.95 28.84
CA ASP A 4 -0.96 13.82 27.67
C ASP A 4 -0.05 13.29 26.56
N ALA A 5 -0.10 11.98 26.33
CA ALA A 5 0.59 11.35 25.23
C ALA A 5 -0.11 11.77 23.93
N HIS A 6 0.25 12.95 23.42
CA HIS A 6 0.04 13.26 22.02
C HIS A 6 0.83 12.22 21.23
N SER A 7 0.14 11.16 20.82
CA SER A 7 0.62 10.25 19.80
C SER A 7 0.82 11.11 18.57
N GLN A 8 2.06 11.52 18.32
CA GLN A 8 2.45 11.99 17.00
C GLN A 8 2.38 10.76 16.10
N ALA A 9 1.17 10.45 15.65
CA ALA A 9 0.97 9.53 14.56
C ALA A 9 1.75 10.13 13.40
N VAL A 10 2.96 9.61 13.17
CA VAL A 10 3.68 9.86 11.94
C VAL A 10 2.76 9.31 10.84
N VAL A 11 2.02 10.21 10.19
CA VAL A 11 1.26 9.88 9.00
C VAL A 11 2.25 9.87 7.85
N THR A 12 3.15 8.89 7.84
CA THR A 12 3.92 8.59 6.64
C THR A 12 2.97 7.91 5.67
N GLY A 13 2.67 8.57 4.57
CA GLY A 13 2.03 7.90 3.44
C GLY A 13 2.92 6.75 2.96
N HIS A 14 2.28 5.64 2.56
CA HIS A 14 2.97 4.48 2.01
C HIS A 14 2.63 4.35 0.52
N VAL A 15 3.64 4.16 -0.32
CA VAL A 15 3.46 4.04 -1.78
C VAL A 15 3.73 2.59 -2.18
N TRP A 16 2.82 2.03 -2.98
CA TRP A 16 2.90 0.70 -3.56
C TRP A 16 2.21 0.72 -4.93
N ALA A 17 2.34 -0.35 -5.70
CA ALA A 17 1.78 -0.42 -7.05
C ALA A 17 0.87 -1.64 -7.25
N GLN A 18 -0.11 -1.52 -8.14
CA GLN A 18 -0.83 -2.67 -8.69
C GLN A 18 -0.34 -2.95 -10.11
N ILE A 19 -0.16 -4.23 -10.42
CA ILE A 19 0.21 -4.67 -11.78
C ILE A 19 -0.89 -5.58 -12.34
N LEU A 20 -1.21 -5.40 -13.61
CA LEU A 20 -2.19 -6.21 -14.33
C LEU A 20 -1.47 -7.35 -15.07
N VAL A 21 -1.71 -8.59 -14.65
CA VAL A 21 -1.13 -9.78 -15.27
C VAL A 21 -2.27 -10.70 -15.70
N ASN A 22 -2.37 -11.00 -16.99
CA ASN A 22 -3.43 -11.83 -17.57
C ASN A 22 -4.85 -11.41 -17.15
N GLY A 23 -5.12 -10.10 -17.08
CA GLY A 23 -6.43 -9.56 -16.69
C GLY A 23 -6.72 -9.54 -15.19
N VAL A 24 -5.77 -9.96 -14.34
CA VAL A 24 -5.91 -9.94 -12.87
C VAL A 24 -4.96 -8.89 -12.27
N TRP A 25 -5.48 -8.08 -11.37
CA TRP A 25 -4.68 -7.10 -10.61
C TRP A 25 -3.97 -7.78 -9.44
N TYR A 26 -2.67 -7.53 -9.32
CA TYR A 26 -1.84 -8.00 -8.21
C TYR A 26 -1.19 -6.82 -7.50
N SER A 27 -1.23 -6.83 -6.17
CA SER A 27 -0.52 -5.86 -5.35
C SER A 27 0.99 -6.17 -5.32
N ALA A 28 1.81 -5.17 -5.59
CA ALA A 28 3.26 -5.25 -5.60
C ALA A 28 3.86 -4.15 -4.71
N ASP A 29 4.64 -4.56 -3.72
CA ASP A 29 5.33 -3.66 -2.79
C ASP A 29 6.75 -4.17 -2.55
N ALA A 30 7.73 -3.53 -3.19
CA ALA A 30 9.14 -3.87 -3.12
C ALA A 30 9.87 -3.27 -1.90
N THR A 31 9.16 -2.60 -1.00
CA THR A 31 9.76 -1.95 0.19
C THR A 31 10.35 -2.97 1.17
N SER A 32 9.89 -4.23 1.13
CA SER A 32 10.35 -5.28 2.05
C SER A 32 10.48 -6.64 1.37
N VAL A 33 11.55 -7.37 1.70
CA VAL A 33 11.75 -8.78 1.29
C VAL A 33 10.72 -9.76 1.84
N ARG A 34 9.89 -9.34 2.82
CA ARG A 34 8.78 -10.14 3.35
C ARG A 34 7.58 -10.18 2.41
N ASN A 35 7.47 -9.18 1.53
CA ASN A 35 6.39 -9.09 0.58
C ASN A 35 6.64 -10.00 -0.61
N LYS A 36 5.55 -10.51 -1.18
CA LYS A 36 5.54 -11.22 -2.45
C LYS A 36 4.50 -10.60 -3.36
N LEU A 37 4.60 -10.84 -4.66
CA LEU A 37 3.57 -10.40 -5.59
C LEU A 37 2.21 -10.99 -5.17
N GLY A 38 1.20 -10.13 -5.02
CA GLY A 38 -0.13 -10.49 -4.55
C GLY A 38 -0.26 -10.76 -3.04
N ASN A 39 0.83 -10.65 -2.27
CA ASN A 39 0.81 -10.87 -0.82
C ASN A 39 1.76 -9.90 -0.09
N ILE A 40 1.18 -8.86 0.50
CA ILE A 40 1.89 -7.83 1.25
C ILE A 40 1.76 -8.13 2.75
N GLN A 41 2.87 -8.11 3.48
CA GLN A 41 2.94 -8.47 4.90
C GLN A 41 3.55 -7.41 5.82
N ASN A 42 4.06 -6.31 5.25
CA ASN A 42 4.71 -5.23 5.99
C ASN A 42 3.75 -4.09 6.41
N TRP A 43 2.50 -4.09 5.94
CA TRP A 43 1.46 -3.13 6.36
C TRP A 43 0.05 -3.73 6.18
N ASN A 44 -0.95 -3.08 6.78
CA ASN A 44 -2.34 -3.52 6.72
C ASN A 44 -2.99 -3.15 5.38
N THR A 45 -3.09 -4.09 4.45
CA THR A 45 -3.72 -3.85 3.14
C THR A 45 -5.21 -3.50 3.20
N ASN A 46 -5.88 -3.59 4.35
CA ASN A 46 -7.27 -3.14 4.47
C ASN A 46 -7.38 -1.66 4.85
N SER A 47 -6.26 -0.97 5.09
CA SER A 47 -6.26 0.43 5.53
C SER A 47 -6.22 1.44 4.38
N TYR A 48 -6.05 1.01 3.13
CA TYR A 48 -6.11 1.92 1.98
C TYR A 48 -7.57 2.10 1.53
N SER A 49 -7.93 3.31 1.12
CA SER A 49 -9.23 3.64 0.52
C SER A 49 -9.00 4.39 -0.79
N ASN A 50 -9.94 4.27 -1.73
CA ASN A 50 -9.90 4.89 -3.07
C ASN A 50 -8.77 4.39 -4.00
N LEU A 51 -8.82 3.11 -4.40
CA LEU A 51 -8.07 2.65 -5.58
C LEU A 51 -8.77 3.14 -6.85
N ASN A 52 -8.37 4.30 -7.36
CA ASN A 52 -8.63 4.60 -8.77
C ASN A 52 -7.62 3.80 -9.60
N ASN A 53 -8.05 2.63 -10.09
CA ASN A 53 -7.26 1.81 -10.99
C ASN A 53 -7.19 2.51 -12.34
N TYR A 54 -6.18 3.35 -12.55
CA TYR A 54 -5.94 3.95 -13.85
C TYR A 54 -5.25 2.92 -14.76
N VAL A 55 -6.04 2.26 -15.61
CA VAL A 55 -5.52 1.64 -16.86
C VAL A 55 -5.28 2.79 -17.84
N ALA A 56 -4.25 3.59 -17.63
CA ALA A 56 -3.81 4.55 -18.63
C ALA A 56 -2.61 3.95 -19.36
N VAL A 57 -2.87 3.38 -20.54
CA VAL A 57 -1.84 3.22 -21.57
C VAL A 57 -2.36 3.73 -22.92
N PRO A 58 -2.43 5.05 -23.14
CA PRO A 58 -2.16 5.60 -24.45
C PRO A 58 -0.69 5.99 -24.49
N PHE A 59 0.11 5.22 -25.23
CA PHE A 59 1.41 5.71 -25.71
C PHE A 59 1.19 6.72 -26.83
#